data_AF-A0A8T9AFY3-F1
#
_entry.id   AF-A0A8T9AFY3-F1
#
_cell.length_a   1.000
_cell.length_b   1.000
_cell.length_c   1.000
_cell.angle_alpha   90.00
_cell.angle_beta   90.00
_cell.angle_gamma   90.00
#
_symmetry.space_group_name_H-M   'P 1'
#
loop_
_entity.id
_entity.type
_entity.pdbx_description
1 polymer ?
#
loop_
_entity_poly.entity_id
_entity_poly.type
_entity_poly.pdbx_seq_one_letter_code
_entity_poly.pdbx_strand_id
1 'polypeptide(L)' 'MKIKIISVDLQKDFSAKGGKEFRPRPSVEFIRNTLIPFLRKRNIMSGSQQPNQESYYLLRRFQ' A
#
# COMPACT_ATOMS: atom_id res chain seq x y z
N MET A 1 -1.63 16.81 14.96
CA MET A 1 -1.97 15.39 15.18
C MET A 1 -1.27 14.56 14.10
N LYS A 2 -0.51 13.51 14.47
CA LYS A 2 0.21 12.67 13.49
C LYS A 2 -0.67 11.49 13.09
N ILE A 3 -1.05 11.42 11.82
CA ILE A 3 -1.87 10.32 11.29
C ILE A 3 -0.96 9.12 11.02
N LYS A 4 -1.36 7.92 11.47
CA LYS A 4 -0.71 6.65 11.14
C LYS A 4 -1.70 5.80 10.35
N ILE A 5 -1.26 5.24 9.23
CA ILE A 5 -2.07 4.38 8.37
C ILE A 5 -1.42 3.00 8.38
N ILE A 6 -2.21 1.97 8.70
CA ILE A 6 -1.77 0.58 8.72
C ILE A 6 -2.54 -0.15 7.62
N SER A 7 -1.82 -0.77 6.68
CA SER A 7 -2.43 -1.67 5.70
C SER A 7 -2.42 -3.10 6.23
N VAL A 8 -3.55 -3.78 6.11
CA VAL A 8 -3.71 -5.19 6.46
C VAL A 8 -4.08 -5.95 5.19
N ASP A 9 -3.47 -7.13 4.98
CA ASP A 9 -3.74 -8.05 3.87
C ASP A 9 -3.63 -7.47 2.46
N LEU A 10 -2.82 -6.43 2.25
CA LEU A 10 -2.49 -5.91 0.92
C LEU A 10 -1.26 -6.56 0.28
N GLN A 11 -0.95 -7.79 0.69
CA GLN A 11 0.10 -8.61 0.06
C GLN A 11 -0.41 -9.20 -1.25
N LYS A 12 0.51 -9.46 -2.18
CA LYS A 12 0.24 -10.17 -3.44
C LYS A 12 -0.67 -11.37 -3.28
N ASP A 13 -0.39 -12.22 -2.29
CA ASP A 13 -1.15 -13.45 -2.06
C ASP A 13 -2.65 -13.20 -1.87
N PHE A 14 -3.05 -12.02 -1.40
CA PHE A 14 -4.44 -11.65 -1.17
C PHE A 14 -4.98 -10.62 -2.18
N SER A 15 -4.10 -9.80 -2.80
CA SER A 15 -4.50 -8.62 -3.56
C SER A 15 -4.11 -8.62 -5.05
N ALA A 16 -3.26 -9.55 -5.50
CA ALA A 16 -2.86 -9.65 -6.90
C ALA A 16 -3.55 -10.84 -7.58
N LYS A 17 -3.92 -10.67 -8.85
CA LYS A 17 -4.43 -11.79 -9.67
C LYS A 17 -3.38 -12.91 -9.69
N GLY A 18 -3.78 -14.13 -9.34
CA GLY A 18 -2.89 -15.28 -9.20
C GLY A 18 -2.25 -15.46 -7.82
N GLY A 19 -2.57 -14.60 -6.83
CA GLY A 19 -2.19 -14.80 -5.45
C GLY A 19 -2.88 -16.02 -4.81
N LYS A 20 -2.20 -16.69 -3.88
CA LYS A 20 -2.64 -17.94 -3.24
C LYS A 20 -4.06 -17.86 -2.66
N GLU A 21 -4.39 -16.73 -2.04
CA GLU A 21 -5.66 -16.44 -1.38
C GLU A 21 -6.34 -15.23 -2.01
N PHE A 22 -6.11 -15.02 -3.31
CA PHE A 22 -6.63 -13.86 -4.03
C PHE A 22 -8.16 -13.87 -4.04
N ARG A 23 -8.73 -12.73 -3.65
CA ARG A 23 -10.16 -12.45 -3.84
C ARG A 23 -10.30 -11.08 -4.50
N PRO A 24 -11.22 -10.91 -5.46
CA PRO A 24 -11.50 -9.59 -6.02
C PRO A 24 -12.05 -8.68 -4.92
N ARG A 25 -11.30 -7.61 -4.63
CA ARG A 25 -11.64 -6.60 -3.62
C ARG A 25 -11.63 -5.24 -4.29
N PRO A 26 -12.79 -4.61 -4.57
CA PRO A 26 -12.83 -3.29 -5.20
C PRO A 26 -12.02 -2.22 -4.46
N SER A 27 -11.89 -2.37 -3.14
CA SER A 27 -11.06 -1.50 -2.30
C SER A 27 -9.58 -1.51 -2.69
N VAL A 28 -9.03 -2.61 -3.19
CA VAL A 28 -7.61 -2.69 -3.60
C VAL A 28 -7.32 -1.74 -4.76
N GLU A 29 -8.25 -1.63 -5.70
CA GLU A 29 -8.12 -0.72 -6.84
C GLU A 29 -8.17 0.74 -6.39
N PHE A 30 -9.13 1.10 -5.54
CA PHE A 30 -9.22 2.44 -4.94
C PHE A 30 -7.95 2.78 -4.15
N ILE A 31 -7.45 1.85 -3.33
CA ILE A 31 -6.25 2.07 -2.51
C ILE A 31 -5.05 2.36 -3.41
N ARG A 32 -4.86 1.57 -4.47
CA ARG A 32 -3.73 1.69 -5.40
C ARG A 32 -3.81 2.95 -6.26
N ASN A 33 -4.98 3.22 -6.84
CA ASN A 33 -5.13 4.24 -7.88
C ASN A 33 -5.55 5.61 -7.34
N THR A 34 -6.08 5.68 -6.12
CA THR A 34 -6.61 6.92 -5.55
C THR A 34 -5.96 7.27 -4.20
N LEU A 35 -6.06 6.38 -3.21
CA LEU A 35 -5.65 6.69 -1.84
C LEU A 35 -4.14 6.89 -1.70
N ILE A 36 -3.32 5.95 -2.19
CA ILE A 36 -1.85 6.04 -2.11
C ILE A 36 -1.32 7.29 -2.82
N PRO A 37 -1.72 7.58 -4.07
CA PRO A 37 -1.33 8.82 -4.74
C PRO A 37 -1.71 10.08 -3.96
N PHE A 38 -2.93 10.14 -3.42
CA PHE A 38 -3.40 11.28 -2.61
C PHE A 38 -2.52 11.49 -1.37
N LEU A 39 -2.24 10.43 -0.62
CA LEU A 39 -1.44 10.49 0.61
C LEU A 39 0.01 10.90 0.33
N ARG A 40 0.60 10.42 -0.76
CA ARG A 40 1.94 10.83 -1.23
C ARG A 40 1.96 12.31 -1.59
N LYS A 41 1.01 12.78 -2.41
CA LYS A 41 0.91 14.20 -2.82
C LYS A 41 0.82 15.16 -1.64
N ARG A 42 0.22 14.72 -0.53
CA ARG A 42 0.02 15.54 0.68
C ARG A 42 1.12 15.35 1.73
N ASN A 43 2.18 14.56 1.45
CA ASN A 43 3.23 14.20 2.41
C ASN A 43 2.68 13.60 3.72
N ILE A 44 1.51 12.95 3.65
CA ILE A 44 0.89 12.25 4.79
C ILE A 44 1.53 10.85 4.95
N MET A 45 2.09 10.32 3.86
CA MET A 45 2.84 9.07 3.84
C MET A 45 4.29 9.35 3.43
N SER A 46 5.24 9.17 4.35
CA SER A 46 6.68 9.28 4.08
C SER A 46 7.17 8.00 3.39
N GLY A 47 7.28 8.04 2.06
CA GLY A 47 7.84 6.93 1.27
C GLY A 47 8.59 7.38 0.03
N SER A 48 9.02 8.65 -0.03
CA SER A 48 9.74 9.22 -1.18
C SER A 48 10.77 10.25 -0.72
N GLN A 49 11.79 9.79 0.01
CA GLN A 49 13.16 10.33 0.01
C GLN A 49 13.99 9.52 1.01
N GLN A 50 14.90 8.70 0.46
CA GLN A 50 15.83 7.76 1.11
C GLN A 50 15.18 6.59 1.90
N PRO A 51 15.45 5.33 1.51
CA PRO A 51 14.72 4.21 2.07
C PRO A 51 15.40 3.67 3.33
N ASN A 52 14.80 3.92 4.48
CA ASN A 52 15.01 3.05 5.63
C ASN A 52 14.28 1.71 5.39
N GLN A 53 14.92 0.63 5.82
CA GLN A 53 14.61 -0.76 5.49
C GLN A 53 13.15 -1.17 5.82
N GLU A 54 12.52 -0.52 6.80
CA GLU A 54 11.12 -0.71 7.22
C GLU A 54 10.10 -0.24 6.17
N SER A 55 10.35 0.88 5.48
CA SER A 55 9.44 1.44 4.46
C SER A 55 9.38 0.58 3.20
N TYR A 56 10.45 -0.18 2.92
CA TYR A 56 10.51 -1.13 1.81
C TYR A 56 9.56 -2.32 1.99
N TYR A 57 9.31 -2.75 3.23
CA TYR A 57 8.43 -3.91 3.51
C TYR A 57 6.96 -3.60 3.26
N LEU A 58 6.53 -2.36 3.52
CA LEU A 58 5.17 -1.94 3.18
C LEU A 58 4.97 -1.88 1.66
N LEU A 59 5.96 -1.49 0.86
CA LEU A 59 5.80 -1.32 -0.59
C LEU A 59 6.07 -2.58 -1.44
N ARG A 60 6.95 -3.51 -1.04
CA ARG A 60 7.15 -4.79 -1.75
C ARG A 60 5.93 -5.72 -1.67
N ARG A 61 4.99 -5.47 -0.77
CA ARG A 61 3.68 -6.16 -0.76
C ARG A 61 2.74 -5.66 -1.88
N PHE A 62 2.97 -4.47 -2.44
CA PHE A 62 2.09 -3.82 -3.42
C PHE A 62 2.52 -3.95 -4.90
N GLN A 63 3.79 -4.26 -5.18
CA GLN A 63 4.32 -4.50 -6.54
C GLN A 63 4.49 -5.98 -6.79
#